data_AF-A0A4Y9QVW7-F1
#
_entry.id   AF-A0A4Y9QVW7-F1
#
_cell.length_a   1.000
_cell.length_b   1.000
_cell.length_c   1.000
_cell.angle_alpha   90.00
_cell.angle_beta   90.00
_cell.angle_gamma   90.00
#
_symmetry.space_group_name_H-M   'P 1'
#
loop_
_entity.id
_entity.type
_entity.pdbx_description
1 polymer ?
#
loop_
_entity_poly.entity_id
_entity_poly.type
_entity_poly.pdbx_seq_one_letter_code
_entity_poly.pdbx_strand_id
1 'polypeptide(L)' 'MGRGRQKAKHTKVARELKYFSPDTNYGALERELTHGDARVVDERLDEDLAKWPEYEASESDEYVDHYATEDEQKRA' A
#
# COMPACT_ATOMS: atom_id res chain seq x y z
N MET A 1 -14.59 42.80 -17.02
CA MET A 1 -13.23 42.82 -16.40
C MET A 1 -13.01 41.78 -15.29
N GLY A 2 -13.82 40.72 -15.11
CA GLY A 2 -13.68 39.77 -13.98
C GLY A 2 -13.00 38.42 -14.27
N ARG A 3 -12.84 38.03 -15.55
CA ARG A 3 -12.38 36.68 -15.93
C ARG A 3 -10.94 36.36 -15.50
N GLY A 4 -10.01 37.32 -15.55
CA GLY A 4 -8.61 37.08 -15.17
C GLY A 4 -8.44 36.72 -13.69
N ARG A 5 -9.21 37.35 -12.81
CA ARG A 5 -9.21 37.04 -11.37
C ARG A 5 -9.81 35.68 -11.08
N GLN A 6 -10.91 35.32 -11.75
CA GLN A 6 -11.48 33.98 -11.65
C GLN A 6 -10.48 32.92 -12.13
N LYS A 7 -9.86 33.13 -13.30
CA LYS A 7 -8.85 32.21 -13.84
C LYS A 7 -7.69 32.02 -12.85
N ALA A 8 -7.17 33.09 -12.26
CA ALA A 8 -6.11 33.01 -11.25
C ALA A 8 -6.55 32.20 -10.01
N LYS A 9 -7.76 32.45 -9.49
CA LYS A 9 -8.33 31.69 -8.36
C LYS A 9 -8.49 30.21 -8.69
N HIS A 10 -9.04 29.87 -9.86
CA HIS A 10 -9.22 28.48 -10.28
C HIS A 10 -7.88 27.77 -10.47
N THR A 11 -6.88 28.41 -11.07
CA THR A 11 -5.54 27.81 -11.20
C THR A 11 -4.90 27.54 -9.84
N LYS A 12 -5.10 28.42 -8.85
CA LYS A 12 -4.61 28.22 -7.48
C LYS A 12 -5.29 26.99 -6.85
N VAL A 13 -6.61 26.92 -6.87
CA VAL A 13 -7.38 25.78 -6.35
C VAL A 13 -7.02 24.48 -7.07
N ALA A 14 -6.86 24.51 -8.38
CA ALA A 14 -6.48 23.33 -9.15
C ALA A 14 -5.09 22.79 -8.78
N ARG A 15 -4.12 23.68 -8.47
CA ARG A 15 -2.81 23.26 -7.97
C ARG A 15 -2.91 22.70 -6.55
N GLU A 16 -3.66 23.36 -5.68
CA GLU A 16 -3.93 22.85 -4.34
C GLU A 16 -4.50 21.43 -4.44
N LEU A 17 -5.53 21.20 -5.24
CA LEU A 17 -6.12 19.87 -5.45
C LEU A 17 -5.15 18.86 -6.08
N LYS A 18 -4.34 19.27 -7.07
CA LYS A 18 -3.39 18.37 -7.74
C LYS A 18 -2.30 17.88 -6.80
N TYR A 19 -1.85 18.73 -5.90
CA TYR A 19 -0.75 18.45 -4.96
C TYR A 19 -1.26 18.26 -3.53
N PHE A 20 -2.57 18.14 -3.34
CA PHE A 20 -3.17 17.87 -2.04
C PHE A 20 -2.95 16.40 -1.72
N SER A 21 -2.14 16.15 -0.70
CA SER A 21 -2.14 14.86 -0.01
C SER A 21 -3.01 15.02 1.23
N PRO A 22 -4.12 14.28 1.35
CA PRO A 22 -4.88 14.27 2.59
C PRO A 22 -4.02 13.72 3.73
N ASP A 23 -4.18 14.29 4.92
CA ASP A 23 -3.57 13.75 6.13
C ASP A 23 -4.27 12.44 6.50
N THR A 24 -3.49 11.39 6.70
CA THR A 24 -4.00 10.08 7.10
C THR A 24 -4.18 10.03 8.62
N ASN A 25 -5.38 9.65 9.07
CA ASN A 25 -5.62 9.47 10.50
C ASN A 25 -5.18 8.06 10.93
N TYR A 26 -3.93 7.95 11.38
CA TYR A 26 -3.34 6.68 11.82
C TYR A 26 -4.10 6.02 12.98
N GLY A 27 -4.64 6.80 13.92
CA GLY A 27 -5.41 6.24 15.04
C GLY A 27 -6.79 5.69 14.63
N ALA A 28 -7.39 6.22 13.56
CA ALA A 28 -8.59 5.63 12.99
C ALA A 28 -8.27 4.31 12.25
N LEU A 29 -7.17 4.30 11.48
CA LEU A 29 -6.69 3.11 10.78
C LEU A 29 -6.37 1.97 11.74
N GLU A 30 -5.65 2.25 12.83
CA GLU A 30 -5.29 1.23 13.83
C GLU A 30 -6.54 0.59 14.45
N ARG A 31 -7.57 1.38 14.75
CA ARG A 31 -8.84 0.84 15.28
C ARG A 31 -9.53 -0.07 14.28
N GLU A 32 -9.55 0.29 13.00
CA GLU A 32 -10.13 -0.54 11.95
C GLU A 32 -9.36 -1.86 11.78
N LEU A 33 -8.02 -1.80 11.81
CA LEU A 33 -7.18 -2.99 11.71
C LEU A 33 -7.30 -3.92 12.92
N THR A 34 -7.46 -3.36 14.13
CA THR A 34 -7.54 -4.14 15.37
C THR A 34 -8.95 -4.64 15.68
N HIS A 35 -9.99 -3.96 15.21
CA HIS A 35 -11.39 -4.32 15.45
C HIS A 35 -12.10 -4.89 14.22
N GLY A 36 -11.44 -4.92 13.06
CA GLY A 36 -11.89 -5.67 11.89
C GLY A 36 -12.01 -7.13 12.27
N ASP A 37 -13.16 -7.72 11.98
CA ASP A 37 -13.51 -9.10 12.35
C ASP A 37 -12.45 -10.05 11.78
N ALA A 38 -11.50 -10.47 12.62
CA ALA A 38 -10.31 -11.23 12.20
C ALA A 38 -10.69 -12.53 11.45
N ARG A 39 -11.92 -13.03 11.66
CA ARG A 39 -12.49 -14.18 10.95
C ARG A 39 -12.78 -13.92 9.48
N VAL A 40 -13.22 -12.71 9.12
CA VAL A 40 -13.54 -12.34 7.72
C VAL A 40 -12.26 -12.12 6.90
N VAL A 41 -11.18 -11.70 7.57
CA VAL A 41 -9.87 -11.53 6.93
C VAL A 41 -9.26 -12.89 6.57
N ASP A 42 -9.43 -13.90 7.42
CA ASP A 42 -8.88 -15.25 7.25
C ASP A 42 -9.48 -15.96 6.02
N GLU A 43 -10.82 -16.00 5.91
CA GLU A 43 -11.51 -16.62 4.77
C GLU A 43 -11.15 -15.97 3.43
N ARG A 44 -11.07 -14.63 3.42
CA ARG A 44 -10.70 -13.88 2.22
C ARG A 44 -9.23 -14.06 1.84
N LEU A 45 -8.36 -14.18 2.84
CA LEU A 45 -6.93 -14.40 2.64
C LEU A 45 -6.69 -15.77 1.99
N ASP A 46 -7.37 -16.82 2.45
CA ASP A 46 -7.28 -18.16 1.88
C ASP A 46 -7.73 -18.18 0.40
N GLU A 47 -8.82 -17.48 0.07
CA GLU A 47 -9.29 -17.34 -1.32
C GLU A 47 -8.30 -16.58 -2.21
N ASP A 48 -7.72 -15.49 -1.70
CA ASP A 48 -6.74 -14.68 -2.43
C ASP A 48 -5.45 -15.46 -2.67
N LEU A 49 -4.98 -16.24 -1.69
CA LEU A 49 -3.81 -17.13 -1.81
C LEU A 49 -4.04 -18.25 -2.83
N ALA A 50 -5.21 -18.88 -2.82
CA ALA A 50 -5.56 -19.90 -3.82
C ALA A 50 -5.63 -19.32 -5.25
N LYS A 51 -6.03 -18.06 -5.40
CA LYS A 51 -6.10 -17.36 -6.69
C LYS A 51 -4.73 -16.93 -7.19
N TRP A 52 -3.82 -16.57 -6.29
CA TRP A 52 -2.49 -16.09 -6.60
C TRP A 52 -1.42 -16.85 -5.80
N PRO A 53 -1.19 -18.13 -6.13
CA PRO A 53 -0.28 -19.00 -5.38
C PRO A 53 1.17 -18.50 -5.35
N GLU A 54 1.58 -17.65 -6.30
CA GLU A 54 2.91 -17.00 -6.32
C GLU A 54 3.19 -16.09 -5.09
N TYR A 55 2.14 -15.69 -4.35
CA TYR A 55 2.27 -14.92 -3.11
C TYR A 55 2.11 -15.79 -1.86
N GLU A 56 1.96 -17.10 -2.00
CA GLU A 56 1.97 -18.00 -0.86
C GLU A 56 3.35 -17.97 -0.21
N ALA A 57 3.39 -17.69 1.10
CA ALA A 57 4.63 -17.50 1.83
C ALA A 57 5.61 -18.70 1.72
N SER A 58 5.12 -19.89 1.38
CA SER A 58 5.96 -21.07 1.12
C SER A 58 6.93 -20.91 -0.05
N GLU A 59 6.61 -20.15 -1.10
CA GLU A 59 7.56 -19.84 -2.20
C GLU A 59 8.55 -18.73 -1.80
N SER A 60 8.16 -17.86 -0.86
CA SER A 60 9.02 -16.75 -0.42
C SER A 60 10.21 -17.20 0.43
N ASP A 61 10.09 -18.28 1.21
CA ASP A 61 11.20 -18.86 1.97
C ASP A 61 12.28 -19.45 1.05
N GLU A 62 11.89 -20.03 -0.09
CA GLU A 62 12.84 -20.51 -1.13
C GLU A 62 13.56 -19.34 -1.82
N TYR A 63 12.87 -18.23 -2.06
CA TYR A 63 13.47 -17.00 -2.60
C TYR A 63 14.49 -16.39 -1.61
N VAL A 64 14.16 -16.31 -0.32
CA VAL A 64 15.07 -15.77 0.71
C VAL A 64 16.33 -16.64 0.88
N ASP A 65 16.20 -17.96 0.79
CA ASP A 65 17.33 -18.90 0.84
C ASP A 65 18.29 -18.72 -0.35
N HIS A 66 17.75 -18.47 -1.56
CA HIS A 66 18.57 -18.19 -2.75
C HIS A 66 19.41 -16.91 -2.61
N TYR A 67 18.87 -15.85 -2.02
CA TYR A 67 19.64 -14.62 -1.78
C TYR A 67 20.64 -14.76 -0.63
N ALA A 68 20.29 -15.50 0.42
CA ALA A 68 21.20 -15.77 1.53
C ALA A 68 22.44 -16.57 1.08
N THR A 69 22.23 -17.60 0.25
CA THR A 69 23.32 -18.44 -0.28
C THR A 69 24.23 -17.70 -1.28
N GLU A 70 23.68 -16.82 -2.13
CA GLU A 70 24.50 -15.97 -3.02
C GLU A 70 25.40 -14.98 -2.25
N ASP A 71 24.90 -14.40 -1.17
CA ASP A 71 25.65 -13.42 -0.38
C ASP A 71 26.80 -14.08 0.39
N GLU A 72 26.62 -15.33 0.85
CA GLU A 72 27.69 -16.13 1.46
C GLU A 72 28.79 -16.49 0.45
N GLN A 73 28.44 -16.86 -0.79
CA GLN A 73 29.41 -17.19 -1.84
C GLN A 73 30.25 -15.98 -2.28
N LYS A 74 29.70 -14.77 -2.26
CA LYS A 74 30.43 -13.53 -2.60
C LYS A 74 31.39 -13.08 -1.49
N ARG A 75 31.24 -13.60 -0.27
CA ARG A 75 32.03 -13.23 0.91
C ARG A 75 33.24 -14.14 1.15
N ALA A 76 33.29 -15.30 0.51
CA ALA A 76 34.42 -16.25 0.53
C ALA A 76 35.45 -15.94 -0.57
#